data_AF-A0A183N338-F1
#
_entry.id   AF-A0A183N338-F1
#
_cell.length_a   1.000
_cell.length_b   1.000
_cell.length_c   1.000
_cell.angle_alpha   90.00
_cell.angle_beta   90.00
_cell.angle_gamma   90.00
#
_symmetry.space_group_name_H-M   'P 1'
#
loop_
_entity.id
_entity.type
_entity.pdbx_description
1 polymer ?
#
loop_
_entity_poly.entity_id
_entity_poly.type
_entity_poly.pdbx_seq_one_letter_code
_entity_poly.pdbx_strand_id
1 'polypeptide(L)'
;MSYIEKGKKQGARLVTGGCRIGKKGYFIQPTVFADVSDEMCIAKEEIFGPVQCILKFNTLEEVIERANATHYGLGAGVFTSDMDKAMRIAQCVEAGSFW
;
A
#
# COMPACT_ATOMS: atom_id res chain seq x y z
N MET A 1 0.03 3.67 17.40
CA MET A 1 -0.28 2.43 16.65
C MET A 1 -1.75 2.35 16.21
N SER A 2 -2.45 3.48 16.09
CA SER A 2 -3.89 3.51 15.75
C SER A 2 -4.20 2.87 14.39
N TYR A 3 -3.38 3.14 13.36
CA TYR A 3 -3.57 2.57 12.01
C TYR A 3 -3.46 1.05 11.98
N ILE A 4 -2.47 0.47 12.67
CA ILE A 4 -2.32 -0.98 12.76
C ILE A 4 -3.56 -1.61 13.41
N GLU A 5 -4.10 -0.98 14.44
CA GLU A 5 -5.33 -1.44 15.10
C GLU A 5 -6.58 -1.27 14.21
N LYS A 6 -6.68 -0.16 13.45
CA LYS A 6 -7.75 0.01 12.45
C LYS A 6 -7.69 -1.09 11.39
N GLY A 7 -6.50 -1.41 10.87
CA GLY A 7 -6.29 -2.49 9.90
C GLY A 7 -6.80 -3.84 10.40
N LYS A 8 -6.40 -4.24 11.62
CA LYS A 8 -6.90 -5.47 12.27
C LYS A 8 -8.43 -5.45 12.41
N LYS A 9 -9.01 -4.34 12.87
CA LYS A 9 -10.46 -4.19 13.06
C LYS A 9 -11.26 -4.23 11.77
N GLN A 10 -10.68 -3.76 10.67
CA GLN A 10 -11.31 -3.78 9.34
C GLN A 10 -11.15 -5.13 8.62
N GLY A 11 -10.52 -6.12 9.26
CA GLY A 11 -10.41 -7.48 8.74
C GLY A 11 -9.17 -7.74 7.88
N ALA A 12 -8.23 -6.79 7.78
CA ALA A 12 -6.95 -7.05 7.13
C ALA A 12 -6.16 -8.12 7.90
N ARG A 13 -5.52 -9.04 7.19
CA ARG A 13 -4.72 -10.09 7.81
C ARG A 13 -3.33 -9.55 8.16
N LEU A 14 -3.05 -9.43 9.46
CA LEU A 14 -1.70 -9.11 9.93
C LEU A 14 -0.77 -10.31 9.72
N VAL A 15 0.19 -10.18 8.80
CA VAL A 15 1.13 -11.25 8.46
C VAL A 15 2.31 -11.28 9.43
N THR A 16 2.84 -10.10 9.77
CA THR A 16 3.95 -9.96 10.72
C THR A 16 3.97 -8.59 11.36
N GLY A 17 4.68 -8.46 12.48
CA GLY A 17 4.88 -7.21 13.21
C GLY A 17 3.64 -6.73 13.93
N GLY A 18 3.32 -5.44 13.79
CA GLY A 18 2.12 -4.85 14.36
C GLY A 18 2.22 -4.48 15.85
N CYS A 19 3.40 -4.55 16.46
CA CYS A 19 3.62 -4.22 17.87
C CYS A 19 4.78 -3.23 18.09
N ARG A 20 4.82 -2.65 19.29
CA ARG A 20 5.97 -1.88 19.78
C ARG A 20 7.14 -2.82 20.09
N ILE A 21 8.37 -2.35 19.86
CA ILE A 21 9.58 -3.03 20.33
C ILE A 21 10.04 -2.41 21.65
N GLY A 22 10.11 -3.23 22.71
CA GLY A 22 10.64 -2.85 24.01
C GLY A 22 9.80 -1.83 24.79
N LYS A 23 10.38 -1.27 25.86
CA LYS A 23 9.73 -0.31 26.77
C LYS A 23 10.28 1.13 26.67
N LYS A 24 11.40 1.34 25.97
CA LYS A 24 12.07 2.64 25.79
C LYS A 24 12.20 2.98 24.30
N GLY A 25 12.18 4.27 23.96
CA GLY A 25 12.20 4.75 22.57
C GLY A 25 10.86 4.59 21.83
N TYR A 26 10.83 5.00 20.56
CA TYR A 26 9.63 5.04 19.70
C TYR A 26 9.68 3.96 18.59
N PHE A 27 10.11 2.75 18.94
CA PHE A 27 10.32 1.67 17.98
C PHE A 27 9.04 0.87 17.71
N ILE A 28 8.75 0.65 16.44
CA ILE A 28 7.64 -0.16 15.95
C ILE A 28 8.21 -1.27 15.06
N GLN A 29 7.65 -2.47 15.15
CA GLN A 29 8.04 -3.57 14.26
C GLN A 29 7.69 -3.26 12.80
N PRO A 30 8.55 -3.66 11.83
CA PRO A 30 8.14 -3.76 10.44
C PRO A 30 6.87 -4.60 10.33
N THR A 31 5.85 -4.04 9.69
CA THR A 31 4.49 -4.59 9.71
C THR A 31 4.02 -4.84 8.29
N VAL A 32 3.45 -6.02 8.04
CA VAL A 32 2.89 -6.37 6.73
C VAL A 32 1.45 -6.82 6.91
N PHE A 33 0.54 -6.18 6.18
CA PHE A 33 -0.84 -6.61 6.02
C PHE A 33 -1.05 -7.23 4.64
N ALA A 34 -1.76 -8.36 4.62
CA ALA A 34 -2.24 -9.00 3.41
C ALA A 34 -3.77 -9.02 3.38
N ASP A 35 -4.31 -9.32 2.19
CA ASP A 35 -5.75 -9.38 1.94
C ASP A 35 -6.44 -8.04 2.30
N VAL A 36 -5.76 -6.94 2.00
CA VAL A 36 -6.26 -5.56 2.16
C VAL A 36 -7.20 -5.23 1.00
N SER A 37 -8.31 -4.57 1.28
CA SER A 37 -9.23 -4.03 0.28
C SER A 37 -9.16 -2.51 0.21
N ASP A 38 -9.53 -1.93 -0.93
CA ASP A 38 -9.43 -0.49 -1.17
C ASP A 38 -10.25 0.35 -0.18
N GLU A 39 -11.32 -0.21 0.40
CA GLU A 39 -12.17 0.46 1.41
C GLU A 39 -11.54 0.60 2.80
N MET A 40 -10.42 -0.09 3.07
CA MET A 40 -9.79 -0.05 4.38
C MET A 40 -9.05 1.27 4.60
N CYS A 41 -9.05 1.76 5.83
CA CYS A 41 -8.37 3.00 6.22
C CYS A 41 -6.86 2.91 5.93
N ILE A 42 -6.25 1.75 6.18
CA ILE A 42 -4.83 1.49 5.91
C ILE A 42 -4.46 1.42 4.41
N ALA A 43 -5.46 1.41 3.51
CA ALA A 43 -5.25 1.50 2.06
C ALA A 43 -5.39 2.95 1.54
N LYS A 44 -6.17 3.79 2.23
CA LYS A 44 -6.49 5.16 1.79
C LYS A 44 -5.67 6.24 2.49
N GLU A 45 -5.30 6.05 3.74
CA GLU A 45 -4.63 7.06 4.57
C GLU A 45 -3.12 6.78 4.66
N GLU A 46 -2.32 7.85 4.62
CA GLU A 46 -0.88 7.76 4.85
C GLU A 46 -0.56 7.42 6.32
N ILE A 47 0.14 6.29 6.54
CA ILE A 47 0.49 5.80 7.89
C ILE A 47 1.79 6.43 8.41
N PHE A 48 2.73 6.76 7.51
CA PHE A 48 4.05 7.33 7.84
C PHE A 48 4.93 6.48 8.77
N GLY A 49 4.66 5.17 8.83
CA GLY A 49 5.40 4.19 9.64
C GLY A 49 5.84 2.98 8.82
N PRO A 50 6.58 2.03 9.41
CA PRO A 50 7.10 0.86 8.70
C PRO A 50 6.00 -0.19 8.47
N VAL A 51 4.98 0.17 7.69
CA VAL A 51 3.78 -0.64 7.44
C VAL A 51 3.56 -0.77 5.94
N GLN A 52 3.55 -2.01 5.43
CA GLN A 52 3.23 -2.34 4.05
C GLN A 52 1.86 -3.00 3.96
N CYS A 53 1.03 -2.53 3.03
CA CYS A 53 -0.25 -3.16 2.66
C CYS A 53 -0.10 -3.89 1.33
N ILE A 54 -0.61 -5.12 1.24
CA ILE A 54 -0.59 -5.93 0.02
C ILE A 54 -2.02 -6.14 -0.46
N LEU A 55 -2.28 -5.69 -1.68
CA LEU A 55 -3.56 -5.78 -2.37
C LEU A 55 -3.38 -6.61 -3.65
N LYS A 56 -4.30 -7.54 -3.91
CA LYS A 56 -4.30 -8.36 -5.13
C LYS A 56 -5.14 -7.65 -6.20
N PHE A 57 -4.78 -7.83 -7.46
CA PHE A 57 -5.52 -7.38 -8.63
C PHE A 57 -5.43 -8.45 -9.73
N ASN A 58 -6.30 -8.39 -10.74
CA ASN A 58 -6.33 -9.40 -11.81
C ASN A 58 -5.99 -8.82 -13.20
N THR A 59 -6.31 -7.55 -13.46
CA THR A 59 -6.08 -6.92 -14.76
C THR A 59 -5.30 -5.61 -14.65
N LEU A 60 -4.71 -5.22 -15.78
CA LEU A 60 -3.94 -3.98 -15.87
C LEU A 60 -4.83 -2.75 -15.71
N GLU A 61 -6.01 -2.80 -16.32
CA GLU A 61 -7.00 -1.74 -16.27
C GLU A 61 -7.52 -1.54 -14.83
N GLU A 62 -7.81 -2.64 -14.12
CA GLU A 62 -8.24 -2.61 -12.71
C GLU A 62 -7.19 -1.95 -11.82
N VAL A 63 -5.92 -2.35 -11.95
CA VAL A 63 -4.87 -1.80 -11.08
C VAL A 63 -4.57 -0.34 -11.38
N ILE A 64 -4.69 0.11 -12.63
CA ILE A 64 -4.54 1.53 -13.01
C ILE A 64 -5.66 2.36 -12.37
N GLU A 65 -6.92 1.92 -12.49
CA GLU A 65 -8.06 2.62 -11.87
C GLU A 65 -7.89 2.72 -10.36
N ARG A 66 -7.52 1.61 -9.71
CA ARG A 66 -7.31 1.56 -8.26
C ARG A 66 -6.11 2.39 -7.80
N ALA A 67 -5.02 2.43 -8.58
CA ALA A 67 -3.86 3.25 -8.27
C ALA A 67 -4.18 4.76 -8.31
N ASN A 68 -5.07 5.18 -9.21
CA ASN A 68 -5.52 6.57 -9.33
C ASN A 68 -6.70 6.92 -8.40
N ALA A 69 -7.35 5.93 -7.77
CA ALA A 69 -8.46 6.13 -6.84
C ALA A 69 -8.01 6.66 -5.46
N THR A 70 -7.27 7.77 -5.47
CA THR A 70 -6.65 8.39 -4.29
C THR A 70 -6.55 9.90 -4.47
N HIS A 71 -6.40 10.63 -3.37
CA HIS A 71 -6.13 12.08 -3.41
C HIS A 71 -4.63 12.40 -3.44
N TYR A 72 -3.78 11.37 -3.41
CA TYR A 72 -2.32 11.48 -3.45
C TYR A 72 -1.76 11.22 -4.86
N GLY A 73 -0.49 11.57 -5.09
CA GLY A 73 0.16 11.37 -6.41
C GLY A 73 1.67 11.63 -6.40
N LEU A 74 2.35 11.29 -5.30
CA LEU A 74 3.78 11.63 -5.13
C LEU A 74 4.70 10.77 -6.01
N GLY A 75 4.58 9.45 -5.91
CA GLY A 75 5.42 8.52 -6.64
C GLY A 75 4.74 7.16 -6.82
N ALA A 76 5.06 6.49 -7.93
CA ALA A 76 4.57 5.16 -8.27
C ALA A 76 5.69 4.33 -8.90
N GLY A 77 5.53 3.01 -8.96
CA GLY A 77 6.47 2.17 -9.68
C GLY A 77 5.87 0.86 -10.17
N VAL A 78 6.46 0.31 -11.23
CA VAL A 78 6.03 -0.92 -11.88
C VAL A 78 7.16 -1.94 -11.96
N PHE A 79 6.84 -3.19 -11.61
CA PHE A 79 7.75 -4.32 -11.78
C PHE A 79 7.20 -5.25 -12.86
N THR A 80 7.79 -5.20 -14.05
CA THR A 80 7.41 -6.05 -15.19
C THR A 80 8.59 -6.22 -16.13
N SER A 81 8.67 -7.35 -16.84
CA SER A 81 9.63 -7.56 -17.94
C SER A 81 9.07 -7.15 -19.30
N ASP A 82 7.79 -6.79 -19.35
CA ASP A 82 7.06 -6.37 -20.55
C ASP A 82 7.06 -4.85 -20.65
N MET A 83 7.78 -4.34 -21.66
CA MET A 83 7.98 -2.90 -21.86
C MET A 83 6.69 -2.16 -22.23
N ASP A 84 5.81 -2.79 -23.01
CA ASP A 84 4.55 -2.17 -23.42
C ASP A 84 3.64 -1.98 -22.19
N LYS A 85 3.61 -2.97 -21.27
CA LYS A 85 2.91 -2.82 -19.99
C LYS A 85 3.54 -1.73 -19.12
N ALA A 86 4.87 -1.67 -19.03
CA ALA A 86 5.57 -0.67 -18.24
C ALA A 86 5.23 0.75 -18.71
N MET A 87 5.36 0.99 -20.02
CA MET A 87 5.05 2.28 -20.64
C MET A 87 3.57 2.65 -20.51
N ARG A 88 2.67 1.68 -20.69
CA ARG A 88 1.23 1.92 -20.52
C ARG A 88 0.88 2.34 -19.09
N ILE A 89 1.40 1.67 -18.07
CA ILE A 89 1.14 2.05 -16.68
C ILE A 89 1.75 3.43 -16.39
N ALA A 90 3.00 3.67 -16.81
CA ALA A 90 3.68 4.94 -16.57
C ALA A 90 2.95 6.15 -17.18
N GLN A 91 2.23 5.95 -18.29
CA GLN A 91 1.43 7.00 -18.93
C GLN A 91 0.04 7.20 -18.30
N CYS A 92 -0.52 6.16 -17.66
CA CYS A 92 -1.88 6.20 -17.14
C CYS A 92 -1.96 6.47 -15.63
N VAL A 93 -0.92 6.14 -14.85
CA VAL A 93 -0.91 6.37 -13.40
C VAL A 93 -0.53 7.82 -13.11
N GLU A 94 -1.33 8.48 -12.28
CA GLU A 94 -1.17 9.89 -11.92
C GLU A 94 -0.17 10.07 -10.77
N ALA A 95 1.12 10.11 -11.10
CA ALA A 95 2.19 10.33 -10.13
C ALA A 95 3.28 11.30 -10.62
N GLY A 96 3.84 12.10 -9.72
CA GLY A 96 4.91 13.06 -10.05
C GLY A 96 6.28 12.42 -10.35
N SER A 97 6.51 11.20 -9.87
CA SER A 97 7.71 10.41 -10.17
C SER A 97 7.34 8.96 -10.39
N PHE A 98 7.99 8.31 -11.36
CA PHE A 98 7.67 6.94 -11.76
C PHE A 98 8.95 6.11 -11.90
N TRP A 99 8.95 4.89 -11.37
CA TRP A 99 10.09 3.95 -11.39
C TRP A 99 9.76 2.59 -11.99
#